data_AF-A0A7C5R6S3-F1
#
_entry.id   AF-A0A7C5R6S3-F1
#
_cell.length_a   1.000
_cell.length_b   1.000
_cell.length_c   1.000
_cell.angle_alpha   90.00
_cell.angle_beta   90.00
_cell.angle_gamma   90.00
#
_symmetry.space_group_name_H-M   'P 1'
#
loop_
_entity.id
_entity.type
_entity.pdbx_description
1 polymer ?
#
loop_
_entity_poly.entity_id
_entity_poly.type
_entity_poly.pdbx_seq_one_letter_code
_entity_poly.pdbx_strand_id
1 'polypeptide(L)'
;CGHAKGCLVGFDLAHGAGNLELSLHDDNMDFAVWCTYKYLNAGPGSCGGCFVHERHAFDFNLPRFAGWWGHNKNTRVGMRDPFDPLPGAEGWQLSNPPILSLAAIRASLDLFDETGMAALNKKSQLLTGYLEYLLENIPTDRIRIITPKNKNERGCQLSIQVKNADKKLYEKISAAGVIADWREPDVIRVAPVPFYNSFSDVYHFSKIIESVVNGGDN
;
A
#
# COMPACT_ATOMS: atom_id res chain seq x y z
N CYS A 1 -2.28 19.94 -10.63
CA CYS A 1 -3.20 21.06 -10.30
C CYS A 1 -2.81 21.79 -9.00
N GLY A 2 -2.33 21.11 -7.95
CA GLY A 2 -1.88 21.75 -6.71
C GLY A 2 -0.73 22.74 -6.88
N HIS A 3 0.36 22.35 -7.55
CA HIS A 3 1.49 23.26 -7.81
C HIS A 3 1.10 24.50 -8.62
N ALA A 4 0.16 24.38 -9.55
CA ALA A 4 -0.35 25.52 -10.33
C ALA A 4 -1.10 26.56 -9.47
N LYS A 5 -1.40 26.24 -8.21
CA LYS A 5 -1.98 27.13 -7.20
C LYS A 5 -0.98 27.52 -6.11
N GLY A 6 0.30 27.18 -6.26
CA GLY A 6 1.34 27.45 -5.28
C GLY A 6 1.30 26.54 -4.04
N CYS A 7 0.54 25.44 -4.09
CA CYS A 7 0.48 24.48 -2.98
C CYS A 7 1.61 23.45 -3.07
N LEU A 8 2.11 23.00 -1.91
CA LEU A 8 2.87 21.77 -1.81
C LEU A 8 1.90 20.57 -1.92
N VAL A 9 2.35 19.52 -2.60
CA VAL A 9 1.57 18.31 -2.88
C VAL A 9 2.33 17.11 -2.36
N GLY A 10 1.74 16.44 -1.38
CA GLY A 10 2.28 15.19 -0.84
C GLY A 10 1.28 14.06 -0.84
N PHE A 11 1.79 12.84 -0.75
CA PHE A 11 1.00 11.62 -0.89
C PHE A 11 1.22 10.66 0.28
N ASP A 12 0.13 10.12 0.82
CA ASP A 12 0.15 8.90 1.62
C ASP A 12 0.12 7.70 0.67
N LEU A 13 1.24 6.99 0.62
CA LEU A 13 1.48 5.84 -0.24
C LEU A 13 1.38 4.53 0.54
N ALA A 14 0.66 4.49 1.67
CA ALA A 14 0.48 3.26 2.43
C ALA A 14 -0.14 2.12 1.59
N HIS A 15 -0.97 2.42 0.59
CA HIS A 15 -1.46 1.45 -0.38
C HIS A 15 -0.79 1.54 -1.77
N GLY A 16 0.17 2.45 -1.94
CA GLY A 16 0.90 2.66 -3.20
C GLY A 16 2.24 1.91 -3.23
N ALA A 17 3.06 2.06 -2.19
CA ALA A 17 4.39 1.46 -2.12
C ALA A 17 4.30 -0.08 -2.16
N GLY A 18 5.03 -0.70 -3.09
CA GLY A 18 5.00 -2.15 -3.33
C GLY A 18 3.77 -2.67 -4.09
N ASN A 19 2.89 -1.77 -4.56
CA ASN A 19 1.66 -2.11 -5.30
C ASN A 19 1.59 -1.40 -6.67
N LEU A 20 1.85 -0.09 -6.69
CA LEU A 20 1.86 0.73 -7.90
C LEU A 20 3.28 0.97 -8.38
N GLU A 21 3.44 1.14 -9.69
CA GLU A 21 4.66 1.76 -10.23
C GLU A 21 4.61 3.25 -9.93
N LEU A 22 5.65 3.77 -9.29
CA LEU A 22 5.70 5.13 -8.75
C LEU A 22 7.02 5.78 -9.15
N SER A 23 6.96 6.99 -9.67
CA SER A 23 8.12 7.78 -10.03
C SER A 23 8.10 9.11 -9.28
N LEU A 24 8.19 9.06 -7.94
CA LEU A 24 7.92 10.20 -7.03
C LEU A 24 8.65 11.49 -7.41
N HIS A 25 9.90 11.35 -7.86
CA HIS A 25 10.73 12.46 -8.29
C HIS A 25 10.26 13.05 -9.62
N ASP A 26 10.11 12.20 -10.65
CA ASP A 26 9.70 12.61 -11.99
C ASP A 26 8.25 13.12 -12.02
N ASP A 27 7.40 12.56 -11.16
CA ASP A 27 6.02 12.97 -10.91
C ASP A 27 5.93 14.27 -10.10
N ASN A 28 7.07 14.88 -9.76
CA ASN A 28 7.19 16.20 -9.16
C ASN A 28 6.49 16.29 -7.78
N MET A 29 6.36 15.18 -7.05
CA MET A 29 5.77 15.16 -5.70
C MET A 29 6.68 15.92 -4.72
N ASP A 30 6.16 16.73 -3.80
CA ASP A 30 7.01 17.44 -2.84
C ASP A 30 7.51 16.53 -1.73
N PHE A 31 6.63 15.66 -1.24
CA PHE A 31 6.93 14.69 -0.20
C PHE A 31 5.97 13.49 -0.29
N ALA A 32 6.38 12.36 0.26
CA ALA A 32 5.49 11.22 0.42
C ALA A 32 5.85 10.42 1.67
N VAL A 33 4.89 9.65 2.18
CA VAL A 33 5.08 8.74 3.30
C VAL A 33 4.42 7.40 3.02
N TRP A 34 4.95 6.32 3.56
CA TRP A 34 4.35 4.99 3.43
C TRP A 34 4.69 4.11 4.62
N CYS A 35 3.91 3.05 4.77
CA CYS A 35 4.24 1.95 5.66
C CYS A 35 4.93 0.81 4.90
N THR A 36 5.67 -0.01 5.64
CA THR A 36 6.37 -1.18 5.08
C THR A 36 5.69 -2.51 5.44
N TYR A 37 4.71 -2.49 6.34
CA TYR A 37 4.00 -3.69 6.82
C TYR A 37 2.83 -4.16 5.93
N LYS A 38 2.51 -3.43 4.85
CA LYS A 38 1.44 -3.80 3.89
C LYS A 38 2.04 -4.56 2.72
N TYR A 39 1.98 -4.01 1.50
CA TYR A 39 2.46 -4.68 0.29
C TYR A 39 3.97 -4.92 0.29
N LEU A 40 4.73 -4.15 1.08
CA LEU A 40 6.16 -4.32 1.29
C LEU A 40 6.53 -5.38 2.34
N ASN A 41 5.58 -6.17 2.86
CA ASN A 41 5.77 -7.41 3.61
C ASN A 41 6.80 -7.40 4.77
N ALA A 42 7.08 -6.23 5.38
CA ALA A 42 8.18 -6.10 6.34
C ALA A 42 7.82 -6.45 7.80
N GLY A 43 6.69 -7.14 8.02
CA GLY A 43 6.22 -7.54 9.34
C GLY A 43 5.41 -6.46 10.08
N PRO A 44 4.67 -6.85 11.14
CA PRO A 44 3.67 -6.00 11.79
C PRO A 44 4.29 -4.77 12.46
N GLY A 45 3.78 -3.58 12.13
CA GLY A 45 4.23 -2.32 12.74
C GLY A 45 5.68 -1.95 12.42
N SER A 46 6.26 -2.51 11.35
CA SER A 46 7.59 -2.15 10.87
C SER A 46 7.73 -0.66 10.52
N CYS A 47 8.96 -0.17 10.60
CA CYS A 47 9.32 1.22 10.36
C CYS A 47 8.84 1.70 8.98
N GLY A 48 8.19 2.86 8.93
CA GLY A 48 7.73 3.46 7.67
C GLY A 48 8.87 4.08 6.85
N GLY A 49 8.52 4.57 5.67
CA GLY A 49 9.43 5.35 4.82
C GLY A 49 8.87 6.74 4.55
N CYS A 50 9.78 7.66 4.22
CA CYS A 50 9.42 8.97 3.71
C CYS A 50 10.28 9.35 2.51
N PHE A 51 9.70 10.21 1.68
CA PHE A 51 10.35 10.86 0.55
C PHE A 51 10.23 12.37 0.74
N VAL A 52 11.31 13.08 0.47
CA VAL A 52 11.37 14.53 0.38
C VAL A 52 12.06 14.83 -0.93
N HIS A 53 11.40 15.58 -1.81
CA HIS A 53 11.98 15.91 -3.11
C HIS A 53 13.27 16.71 -2.93
N GLU A 54 14.28 16.43 -3.76
CA GLU A 54 15.60 17.08 -3.65
C GLU A 54 15.56 18.62 -3.72
N ARG A 55 14.53 19.21 -4.36
CA ARG A 55 14.33 20.66 -4.40
C ARG A 55 14.17 21.29 -3.01
N HIS A 56 13.73 20.49 -2.05
CA HIS A 56 13.56 20.85 -0.64
C HIS A 56 14.76 20.44 0.22
N ALA A 57 15.80 19.84 -0.36
CA ALA A 57 16.88 19.21 0.40
C ALA A 57 17.66 20.20 1.28
N PHE A 58 17.83 21.44 0.83
CA PHE A 58 18.55 22.49 1.53
C PHE A 58 17.64 23.56 2.15
N ASP A 59 16.31 23.37 2.11
CA ASP A 59 15.39 24.27 2.81
C ASP A 59 15.28 23.88 4.29
N PHE A 60 16.23 24.38 5.07
CA PHE A 60 16.31 24.13 6.51
C PHE A 60 15.28 24.91 7.34
N ASN A 61 14.52 25.81 6.71
CA ASN A 61 13.47 26.58 7.39
C ASN A 61 12.13 25.83 7.44
N LEU A 62 12.00 24.71 6.71
CA LEU A 62 10.79 23.88 6.76
C LEU A 62 10.52 23.38 8.19
N PRO A 63 9.27 23.50 8.69
CA PRO A 63 8.90 23.01 10.02
C PRO A 63 9.17 21.52 10.15
N ARG A 64 10.10 21.16 11.03
CA ARG A 64 10.48 19.77 11.30
C ARG A 64 10.69 19.56 12.80
N PHE A 65 10.41 18.34 13.25
CA PHE A 65 10.93 17.90 14.53
C PHE A 65 12.43 17.64 14.37
N ALA A 66 13.24 18.31 15.17
CA ALA A 66 14.68 18.09 15.20
C ALA A 66 15.00 16.91 16.12
N GLY A 67 15.88 16.02 15.66
CA GLY A 67 16.41 14.96 16.49
C GLY A 67 17.83 14.59 16.07
N TRP A 68 18.58 14.00 17.00
CA TRP A 68 20.03 13.80 16.85
C TRP A 68 20.42 12.96 15.62
N TRP A 69 19.54 12.08 15.12
CA TRP A 69 19.82 11.32 13.91
C TRP A 69 19.69 12.11 12.61
N GLY A 70 18.94 13.21 12.62
CA GLY A 70 18.88 14.18 11.52
C GLY A 70 20.02 15.19 11.55
N HIS A 71 20.86 15.17 12.59
CA HIS A 71 22.03 16.06 12.72
C HIS A 71 23.21 15.55 11.89
N ASN A 72 24.03 16.49 11.40
CA ASN A 72 25.25 16.27 10.64
C ASN A 72 26.12 15.16 11.25
N LYS A 73 26.43 14.14 10.44
CA LYS A 73 27.12 12.92 10.87
C LYS A 73 28.50 13.21 11.49
N ASN A 74 29.16 14.28 11.07
CA ASN A 74 30.51 14.64 11.55
C ASN A 74 30.50 15.25 12.96
N THR A 75 29.41 15.92 13.35
CA THR A 75 29.28 16.65 14.63
C THR A 75 28.25 16.04 15.57
N ARG A 76 27.48 15.04 15.12
CA ARG A 76 26.34 14.41 15.83
C ARG A 76 26.62 14.02 17.28
N VAL A 77 27.83 13.55 17.58
CA VAL A 77 28.21 13.08 18.93
C VAL A 77 28.77 14.19 19.82
N GLY A 78 29.01 15.38 19.28
CA GLY A 78 29.48 16.55 20.04
C GLY A 78 28.44 17.14 20.99
N MET A 79 27.14 16.93 20.70
CA MET A 79 25.94 17.26 21.49
C MET A 79 25.74 18.72 21.96
N ARG A 80 26.77 19.58 21.90
CA ARG A 80 26.74 20.96 22.39
C ARG A 80 26.48 22.00 21.30
N ASP A 81 26.53 21.59 20.04
CA ASP A 81 26.31 22.47 18.91
C ASP A 81 24.82 22.67 18.63
N PRO A 82 24.42 23.85 18.11
CA PRO A 82 23.09 24.02 17.54
C PRO A 82 22.78 22.93 16.51
N PHE A 83 21.50 22.60 16.33
CA PHE A 83 21.11 21.58 15.36
C PHE A 83 21.57 21.96 13.94
N ASP A 84 22.47 21.15 13.38
CA ASP A 84 22.98 21.23 12.01
C ASP A 84 22.30 20.12 11.18
N PRO A 85 21.18 20.41 10.49
CA PRO A 85 20.40 19.41 9.77
C PRO A 85 21.15 18.81 8.57
N LEU A 86 21.02 17.49 8.40
CA LEU A 86 21.36 16.84 7.14
C LEU A 86 20.41 17.30 6.02
N PRO A 87 20.90 17.45 4.77
CA PRO A 87 20.05 17.77 3.64
C PRO A 87 19.13 16.60 3.27
N GLY A 88 17.98 16.93 2.67
CA GLY A 88 17.00 15.95 2.18
C GLY A 88 16.28 15.19 3.29
N ALA A 89 15.79 13.99 2.98
CA ALA A 89 14.99 13.17 3.89
C ALA A 89 15.76 12.71 5.15
N GLU A 90 17.09 12.60 5.10
CA GLU A 90 17.90 12.23 6.28
C GLU A 90 17.74 13.24 7.42
N GLY A 91 17.59 14.54 7.11
CA GLY A 91 17.39 15.60 8.10
C GLY A 91 16.08 15.52 8.89
N TRP A 92 15.19 14.61 8.54
CA TRP A 92 13.90 14.38 9.20
C TRP A 92 13.93 13.21 10.19
N GLN A 93 15.08 12.54 10.34
CA GLN A 93 15.23 11.44 11.30
C GLN A 93 15.35 11.96 12.73
N LEU A 94 14.49 11.47 13.62
CA LEU A 94 14.50 11.91 15.02
C LEU A 94 15.50 11.13 15.87
N SER A 95 15.41 9.81 15.79
CA SER A 95 16.08 8.87 16.69
C SER A 95 16.85 7.82 15.92
N ASN A 96 17.63 7.02 16.63
CA ASN A 96 18.32 5.89 16.00
C ASN A 96 17.31 4.90 15.42
N PRO A 97 17.61 4.28 14.28
CA PRO A 97 16.68 3.38 13.65
C PRO A 97 16.52 2.06 14.43
N PRO A 98 15.32 1.44 14.40
CA PRO A 98 15.08 0.14 15.01
C PRO A 98 15.66 -0.99 14.15
N ILE A 99 16.88 -1.44 14.48
CA ILE A 99 17.67 -2.36 13.65
C ILE A 99 16.93 -3.67 13.27
N LEU A 100 16.18 -4.27 14.20
CA LEU A 100 15.43 -5.50 13.90
C LEU A 100 14.31 -5.28 12.88
N SER A 101 13.63 -4.13 12.94
CA SER A 101 12.63 -3.76 11.92
C SER A 101 13.29 -3.50 10.57
N LEU A 102 14.47 -2.86 10.55
CA LEU A 102 15.20 -2.61 9.31
C LEU A 102 15.67 -3.91 8.65
N ALA A 103 16.03 -4.94 9.43
CA ALA A 103 16.41 -6.24 8.90
C ALA A 103 15.26 -6.91 8.12
N ALA A 104 14.03 -6.86 8.66
CA ALA A 104 12.85 -7.39 7.99
C ALA A 104 12.49 -6.60 6.71
N ILE A 105 12.61 -5.26 6.76
CA ILE A 105 12.41 -4.40 5.59
C ILE A 105 13.41 -4.78 4.49
N ARG A 106 14.69 -4.91 4.83
CA ARG A 106 15.73 -5.31 3.87
C ARG A 106 15.42 -6.65 3.20
N ALA A 107 15.10 -7.66 4.00
CA ALA A 107 14.76 -8.99 3.48
C ALA A 107 13.56 -8.95 2.51
N SER A 108 12.55 -8.12 2.79
CA SER A 108 11.47 -7.95 1.83
C SER A 108 11.91 -7.21 0.57
N LEU A 109 12.68 -6.12 0.69
CA LEU A 109 13.11 -5.32 -0.46
C LEU A 109 14.03 -6.12 -1.39
N ASP A 110 14.84 -7.04 -0.86
CA ASP A 110 15.66 -7.96 -1.68
C ASP A 110 14.77 -8.76 -2.68
N LEU A 111 13.55 -9.16 -2.29
CA LEU A 111 12.59 -9.83 -3.19
C LEU A 111 12.04 -8.91 -4.28
N PHE A 112 11.84 -7.62 -3.95
CA PHE A 112 11.40 -6.61 -4.92
C PHE A 112 12.52 -6.31 -5.92
N ASP A 113 13.77 -6.24 -5.48
CA ASP A 113 14.94 -6.03 -6.34
C ASP A 113 15.16 -7.21 -7.29
N GLU A 114 14.98 -8.44 -6.79
CA GLU A 114 15.07 -9.66 -7.63
C GLU A 114 13.97 -9.72 -8.69
N THR A 115 12.73 -9.37 -8.34
CA THR A 115 11.57 -9.53 -9.24
C THR A 115 11.33 -8.32 -10.15
N GLY A 116 11.55 -7.11 -9.63
CA GLY A 116 11.23 -5.84 -10.27
C GLY A 116 9.74 -5.46 -10.22
N MET A 117 9.47 -4.17 -10.01
CA MET A 117 8.10 -3.64 -9.92
C MET A 117 7.28 -3.82 -11.20
N ALA A 118 7.90 -3.74 -12.37
CA ALA A 118 7.20 -3.91 -13.66
C ALA A 118 6.60 -5.32 -13.81
N ALA A 119 7.34 -6.36 -13.40
CA ALA A 119 6.84 -7.74 -13.45
C ALA A 119 5.71 -7.96 -12.44
N LEU A 120 5.84 -7.42 -11.23
CA LEU A 120 4.81 -7.47 -10.19
C LEU A 120 3.53 -6.76 -10.63
N ASN A 121 3.65 -5.54 -11.18
CA ASN A 121 2.52 -4.76 -11.66
C ASN A 121 1.79 -5.48 -12.80
N LYS A 122 2.52 -6.00 -13.78
CA LYS A 122 1.94 -6.81 -14.87
C LYS A 122 1.16 -8.01 -14.34
N LYS A 123 1.71 -8.78 -13.41
CA LYS A 123 1.01 -9.92 -12.80
C LYS A 123 -0.21 -9.47 -11.98
N SER A 124 -0.10 -8.37 -11.23
CA SER A 124 -1.20 -7.80 -10.45
C SER A 124 -2.37 -7.40 -11.35
N GLN A 125 -2.12 -6.71 -12.46
CA GLN A 125 -3.17 -6.33 -13.40
C GLN A 125 -3.91 -7.55 -13.96
N LEU A 126 -3.19 -8.64 -14.25
CA LEU A 126 -3.78 -9.91 -14.69
C LEU A 126 -4.60 -10.60 -13.59
N LEU A 127 -4.06 -10.72 -12.37
CA LEU A 127 -4.77 -11.34 -11.24
C LEU A 127 -6.05 -10.58 -10.90
N THR A 128 -5.95 -9.26 -10.75
CA THR A 128 -7.10 -8.42 -10.39
C THR A 128 -8.10 -8.32 -11.53
N GLY A 129 -7.64 -8.27 -12.78
CA GLY A 129 -8.52 -8.34 -13.95
C GLY A 129 -9.22 -9.70 -14.10
N TYR A 130 -8.55 -10.80 -13.77
CA TYR A 130 -9.17 -12.13 -13.74
C TYR A 130 -10.23 -12.24 -12.64
N LEU A 131 -9.94 -11.70 -11.46
CA LEU A 131 -10.91 -11.61 -10.37
C LEU A 131 -12.15 -10.79 -10.78
N GLU A 132 -11.94 -9.60 -11.34
CA GLU A 132 -13.00 -8.74 -11.88
C GLU A 132 -13.87 -9.50 -12.89
N TYR A 133 -13.24 -10.16 -13.88
CA TYR A 133 -13.94 -10.96 -14.87
C TYR A 133 -14.79 -12.07 -14.24
N LEU A 134 -14.24 -12.84 -13.30
CA LEU A 134 -14.98 -13.92 -12.66
C LEU A 134 -16.18 -13.40 -11.87
N LEU A 135 -16.01 -12.31 -11.11
CA LEU A 135 -17.08 -11.71 -10.31
C LEU A 135 -18.21 -11.15 -11.19
N GLU A 136 -17.89 -10.51 -12.32
CA GLU A 136 -18.88 -9.98 -13.26
C GLU A 136 -19.69 -11.09 -13.97
N ASN A 137 -19.16 -12.30 -14.04
CA ASN A 137 -19.82 -13.46 -14.67
C ASN A 137 -20.61 -14.33 -13.68
N ILE A 138 -20.65 -13.98 -12.39
CA ILE A 138 -21.53 -14.66 -11.43
C ILE A 138 -22.98 -14.27 -11.74
N PRO A 139 -23.91 -15.23 -11.91
CA PRO A 139 -25.30 -14.96 -12.28
C PRO A 139 -26.10 -14.40 -11.08
N THR A 140 -25.80 -13.16 -10.68
CA THR A 140 -26.41 -12.45 -9.56
C THR A 140 -26.44 -10.95 -9.81
N ASP A 141 -27.46 -10.26 -9.31
CA ASP A 141 -27.56 -8.79 -9.30
C ASP A 141 -27.07 -8.18 -7.98
N ARG A 142 -26.65 -9.02 -7.02
CA ARG A 142 -26.19 -8.61 -5.69
C ARG A 142 -24.77 -8.08 -5.67
N ILE A 143 -23.92 -8.49 -6.61
CA ILE A 143 -22.50 -8.11 -6.63
C ILE A 143 -22.31 -6.83 -7.44
N ARG A 144 -21.58 -5.86 -6.85
CA ARG A 144 -21.11 -4.65 -7.55
C ARG A 144 -19.67 -4.36 -7.14
N ILE A 145 -18.78 -4.22 -8.12
CA ILE A 145 -17.40 -3.76 -7.87
C ILE A 145 -17.43 -2.23 -7.76
N ILE A 146 -16.98 -1.70 -6.62
CA ILE A 146 -16.88 -0.25 -6.35
C ILE A 146 -15.58 0.31 -6.92
N THR A 147 -14.50 -0.47 -6.87
CA THR A 147 -13.20 -0.07 -7.42
C THR A 147 -13.33 0.28 -8.91
N PRO A 148 -12.66 1.34 -9.41
CA PRO A 148 -12.73 1.74 -10.82
C PRO A 148 -12.41 0.60 -11.80
N LYS A 149 -13.19 0.50 -12.89
CA LYS A 149 -12.97 -0.49 -13.98
C LYS A 149 -11.70 -0.20 -14.78
N ASN A 150 -11.31 1.07 -14.88
CA ASN A 150 -10.09 1.44 -15.58
C ASN A 150 -8.89 0.86 -14.82
N LYS A 151 -8.14 -0.04 -15.47
CA LYS A 151 -6.99 -0.73 -14.87
C LYS A 151 -5.88 0.22 -14.43
N ASN A 152 -5.82 1.41 -15.03
CA ASN A 152 -4.84 2.45 -14.69
C ASN A 152 -5.28 3.33 -13.50
N GLU A 153 -6.50 3.16 -12.99
CA GLU A 153 -7.07 3.91 -11.86
C GLU A 153 -7.24 3.03 -10.61
N ARG A 154 -6.59 1.87 -10.56
CA ARG A 154 -6.65 0.94 -9.42
C ARG A 154 -5.33 0.20 -9.19
N GLY A 155 -5.10 -0.20 -7.95
CA GLY A 155 -4.08 -1.19 -7.60
C GLY A 155 -4.64 -2.61 -7.64
N CYS A 156 -4.03 -3.52 -6.86
CA CYS A 156 -4.43 -4.92 -6.83
C CYS A 156 -5.75 -5.22 -6.09
N GLN A 157 -6.30 -4.25 -5.35
CA GLN A 157 -7.43 -4.43 -4.44
C GLN A 157 -8.78 -4.12 -5.12
N LEU A 158 -9.75 -5.04 -5.00
CA LEU A 158 -11.15 -4.83 -5.40
C LEU A 158 -12.06 -4.72 -4.17
N SER A 159 -12.83 -3.64 -4.12
CA SER A 159 -13.88 -3.42 -3.15
C SER A 159 -15.17 -3.91 -3.76
N ILE A 160 -15.71 -5.00 -3.21
CA ILE A 160 -16.87 -5.72 -3.72
C ILE A 160 -18.03 -5.42 -2.79
N GLN A 161 -19.01 -4.66 -3.27
CA GLN A 161 -20.28 -4.51 -2.60
C GLN A 161 -21.15 -5.74 -2.86
N VAL A 162 -21.71 -6.31 -1.80
CA VAL A 162 -22.71 -7.38 -1.89
C VAL A 162 -24.03 -6.85 -1.33
N LYS A 163 -24.98 -6.49 -2.19
CA LYS A 163 -26.25 -5.88 -1.78
C LYS A 163 -26.97 -6.74 -0.75
N ASN A 164 -27.49 -6.09 0.29
CA ASN A 164 -28.16 -6.73 1.42
C ASN A 164 -27.30 -7.79 2.13
N ALA A 165 -25.97 -7.74 1.99
CA ALA A 165 -25.10 -8.53 2.83
C ALA A 165 -25.05 -7.94 4.23
N ASP A 166 -24.88 -8.82 5.20
CA ASP A 166 -24.48 -8.46 6.55
C ASP A 166 -23.14 -9.16 6.87
N LYS A 167 -22.68 -8.95 8.10
CA LYS A 167 -21.44 -9.56 8.57
C LYS A 167 -21.47 -11.09 8.56
N LYS A 168 -22.64 -11.74 8.65
CA LYS A 168 -22.74 -13.22 8.62
C LYS A 168 -22.36 -13.77 7.25
N LEU A 169 -22.73 -13.08 6.18
CA LEU A 169 -22.30 -13.43 4.82
C LEU A 169 -20.77 -13.43 4.72
N TYR A 170 -20.12 -12.40 5.27
CA TYR A 170 -18.67 -12.32 5.33
C TYR A 170 -18.04 -13.39 6.24
N GLU A 171 -18.68 -13.73 7.36
CA GLU A 171 -18.26 -14.82 8.24
C GLU A 171 -18.31 -16.18 7.55
N LYS A 172 -19.30 -16.44 6.69
CA LYS A 172 -19.35 -17.66 5.83
C LYS A 172 -18.17 -17.73 4.86
N ILE A 173 -17.82 -16.60 4.23
CA ILE A 173 -16.64 -16.50 3.34
C ILE A 173 -15.34 -16.74 4.14
N SER A 174 -15.24 -16.17 5.34
CA SER A 174 -14.09 -16.33 6.22
C SER A 174 -13.94 -17.77 6.72
N ALA A 175 -15.05 -18.42 7.09
CA ALA A 175 -15.09 -19.83 7.50
C ALA A 175 -14.71 -20.79 6.38
N ALA A 176 -14.89 -20.39 5.12
CA ALA A 176 -14.40 -21.12 3.94
C ALA A 176 -12.89 -20.89 3.67
N GLY A 177 -12.17 -20.21 4.56
CA GLY A 177 -10.72 -20.03 4.51
C GLY A 177 -10.24 -18.76 3.79
N VAL A 178 -11.14 -17.85 3.43
CA VAL A 178 -10.78 -16.59 2.76
C VAL A 178 -10.46 -15.52 3.81
N ILE A 179 -9.24 -14.98 3.77
CA ILE A 179 -8.86 -13.83 4.60
C ILE A 179 -9.01 -12.55 3.77
N ALA A 180 -9.96 -11.72 4.16
CA ALA A 180 -10.27 -10.45 3.51
C ALA A 180 -10.55 -9.37 4.57
N ASP A 181 -11.02 -8.20 4.15
CA ASP A 181 -11.40 -7.10 5.06
C ASP A 181 -12.87 -6.73 4.82
N TRP A 182 -13.66 -6.73 5.89
CA TRP A 182 -15.06 -6.29 5.87
C TRP A 182 -15.16 -4.78 6.15
N ARG A 183 -16.02 -4.11 5.39
CA ARG A 183 -16.32 -2.69 5.52
C ARG A 183 -17.83 -2.50 5.54
N GLU A 184 -18.31 -1.94 6.64
CA GLU A 184 -19.71 -1.62 6.81
C GLU A 184 -20.22 -0.69 5.68
N PRO A 185 -21.47 -0.85 5.24
CA PRO A 185 -22.42 -1.87 5.69
C PRO A 185 -22.32 -3.22 4.96
N ASP A 186 -21.72 -3.26 3.76
CA ASP A 186 -21.91 -4.38 2.84
C ASP A 186 -20.74 -4.60 1.85
N VAL A 187 -19.52 -4.18 2.21
CA VAL A 187 -18.36 -4.20 1.33
C VAL A 187 -17.29 -5.18 1.82
N ILE A 188 -16.83 -6.03 0.91
CA ILE A 188 -15.68 -6.93 1.12
C ILE A 188 -14.52 -6.42 0.27
N ARG A 189 -13.37 -6.19 0.90
CA ARG A 189 -12.13 -5.81 0.23
C ARG A 189 -11.21 -7.02 0.12
N VAL A 190 -10.86 -7.37 -1.12
CA VAL A 190 -9.91 -8.44 -1.44
C VAL A 190 -8.79 -7.90 -2.31
N ALA A 191 -7.56 -8.34 -2.07
CA ALA A 191 -6.36 -7.85 -2.75
C ALA A 191 -5.46 -9.02 -3.13
N PRO A 192 -5.70 -9.70 -4.27
CA PRO A 192 -4.78 -10.71 -4.78
C PRO A 192 -3.45 -10.07 -5.16
N VAL A 193 -2.41 -10.29 -4.36
CA VAL A 193 -1.08 -9.70 -4.59
C VAL A 193 -0.18 -10.61 -5.42
N PRO A 194 0.70 -10.05 -6.26
CA PRO A 194 1.46 -10.81 -7.24
C PRO A 194 2.54 -11.72 -6.65
N PHE A 195 3.06 -11.48 -5.45
CA PHE A 195 4.10 -12.33 -4.88
C PHE A 195 3.59 -13.74 -4.55
N TYR A 196 2.48 -13.82 -3.84
CA TYR A 196 2.07 -15.06 -3.17
C TYR A 196 0.59 -15.43 -3.38
N ASN A 197 -0.14 -14.71 -4.23
CA ASN A 197 -1.42 -15.21 -4.75
C ASN A 197 -1.28 -15.74 -6.18
N SER A 198 -2.03 -16.82 -6.42
CA SER A 198 -2.12 -17.51 -7.70
C SER A 198 -3.45 -17.21 -8.38
N PHE A 199 -3.53 -17.48 -9.69
CA PHE A 199 -4.81 -17.47 -10.40
C PHE A 199 -5.79 -18.53 -9.87
N SER A 200 -5.27 -19.63 -9.31
CA SER A 200 -6.10 -20.65 -8.67
C SER A 200 -6.78 -20.11 -7.41
N ASP A 201 -6.09 -19.31 -6.60
CA ASP A 201 -6.68 -18.68 -5.41
C ASP A 201 -7.82 -17.74 -5.80
N VAL A 202 -7.60 -16.95 -6.85
CA VAL A 202 -8.62 -16.04 -7.42
C VAL A 202 -9.84 -16.83 -7.91
N TYR A 203 -9.62 -17.94 -8.61
CA TYR A 203 -10.71 -18.82 -9.07
C TYR A 203 -11.47 -19.45 -7.89
N HIS A 204 -10.78 -20.01 -6.91
CA HIS A 204 -11.41 -20.60 -5.72
C HIS A 204 -12.23 -19.57 -4.95
N PHE A 205 -11.69 -18.37 -4.75
CA PHE A 205 -12.44 -17.27 -4.15
C PHE A 205 -13.73 -16.95 -4.92
N SER A 206 -13.67 -16.89 -6.25
CA SER A 206 -14.85 -16.62 -7.08
C SER A 206 -15.95 -17.68 -6.90
N LYS A 207 -15.55 -18.95 -6.67
CA LYS A 207 -16.50 -20.04 -6.42
C LYS A 207 -17.09 -19.99 -5.02
N ILE A 208 -16.30 -19.59 -4.02
CA ILE A 208 -16.79 -19.39 -2.65
C ILE A 208 -17.82 -18.24 -2.63
N ILE A 209 -17.50 -17.09 -3.23
CA ILE A 209 -18.42 -15.95 -3.23
C ILE A 209 -19.68 -16.22 -4.05
N GLU A 210 -19.57 -16.91 -5.20
CA GLU A 210 -20.73 -17.37 -5.97
C GLU A 210 -21.64 -18.27 -5.12
N SER A 211 -21.07 -19.27 -4.45
CA SER A 211 -21.81 -20.19 -3.58
C SER A 211 -22.51 -19.46 -2.43
N VAL A 212 -21.82 -18.54 -1.75
CA VAL A 212 -22.38 -17.80 -0.61
C VAL A 212 -23.46 -16.80 -1.05
N VAL A 213 -23.27 -16.12 -2.17
CA VAL A 213 -24.24 -15.11 -2.66
C VAL A 213 -25.50 -15.76 -3.21
N ASN A 214 -25.38 -16.91 -3.89
CA ASN A 214 -26.50 -17.63 -4.49
C ASN A 214 -27.14 -18.66 -3.54
N GLY A 215 -26.40 -19.16 -2.55
CA GLY A 215 -26.83 -20.25 -1.67
C GLY A 215 -27.90 -19.89 -0.65
N GLY A 216 -28.20 -18.59 -0.46
CA GLY A 216 -29.16 -18.11 0.53
C GLY A 216 -28.76 -18.42 1.98
N ASP A 217 -29.39 -17.73 2.92
CA ASP A 217 -29.26 -18.05 4.34
C ASP A 217 -30.12 -19.28 4.67
N ASN A 218 -29.60 -20.48 4.36
CA ASN A 218 -30.04 -21.71 5.03
C ASN A 218 -29.47 -21.75 6.46
#